data_AF-A0A3N5RKT5-F1
#
_entry.id   AF-A0A3N5RKT5-F1
#
_cell.length_a   1.000
_cell.length_b   1.000
_cell.length_c   1.000
_cell.angle_alpha   90.00
_cell.angle_beta   90.00
_cell.angle_gamma   90.00
#
_symmetry.space_group_name_H-M   'P 1'
#
loop_
_entity.id
_entity.type
_entity.pdbx_description
1 polymer ?
#
loop_
_entity_poly.entity_id
_entity_poly.type
_entity_poly.pdbx_seq_one_letter_code
_entity_poly.pdbx_strand_id
1 'polypeptide(L)'
;MTLPKTETIPDDPESLPPARRRRARRLLAPFDPDERSTYIDDLAYRTSPTFDFFLFSLVSGIILSIALVLDAPAFLLLGALFAPFMGPVMGIALGTVVGSVKFFIRSVGGLVVGFLLVFGSGAVVGYLSSYLDVGGLYQAYLGAQLNWANFLLLVVTSLIATAALANTRHRPGLMSAARVASVGMAYQFFVPLAAAGFGLGAGEPHLFPDGLVVLAVHLTWTILFCSMALAVLGCRPLTLFGY
;
A
#
# COMPACT_ATOMS: atom_id res chain seq x y z
N MET A 1 -37.72 50.11 -19.34
CA MET A 1 -36.34 49.92 -18.83
C MET A 1 -36.36 48.81 -17.80
N THR A 2 -35.90 47.61 -18.14
CA THR A 2 -35.79 46.47 -17.23
C THR A 2 -34.51 46.60 -16.42
N LEU A 3 -34.63 46.80 -15.12
CA LEU A 3 -33.48 46.85 -14.20
C LEU A 3 -32.75 45.48 -14.20
N PRO A 4 -31.41 45.46 -14.21
CA PRO A 4 -30.68 44.21 -14.07
C PRO A 4 -30.88 43.67 -12.64
N LYS A 5 -31.32 42.42 -12.53
CA LYS A 5 -31.34 41.70 -11.25
C LYS A 5 -29.89 41.43 -10.85
N THR A 6 -29.39 42.17 -9.87
CA THR A 6 -28.20 41.78 -9.12
C THR A 6 -28.55 40.52 -8.33
N GLU A 7 -28.17 39.36 -8.86
CA GLU A 7 -28.11 38.14 -8.05
C GLU A 7 -26.99 38.34 -7.03
N THR A 8 -27.35 38.74 -5.82
CA THR A 8 -26.47 38.63 -4.65
C THR A 8 -26.27 37.15 -4.39
N ILE A 9 -25.13 36.60 -4.82
CA ILE A 9 -24.67 35.29 -4.37
C ILE A 9 -24.44 35.44 -2.86
N PRO A 10 -25.19 34.74 -2.00
CA PRO A 10 -24.97 34.86 -0.57
C PRO A 10 -23.67 34.11 -0.22
N ASP A 11 -22.70 34.84 0.35
CA ASP A 11 -21.45 34.24 0.84
C ASP A 11 -21.65 33.35 2.07
N ASP A 12 -22.83 33.42 2.73
CA ASP A 12 -23.13 32.67 3.95
C ASP A 12 -24.02 31.43 3.68
N PRO A 13 -23.48 30.20 3.84
CA PRO A 13 -24.21 28.95 3.59
C PRO A 13 -25.42 28.71 4.52
N GLU A 14 -25.54 29.42 5.64
CA GLU A 14 -26.69 29.30 6.54
C GLU A 14 -27.91 30.13 6.10
N SER A 15 -27.74 31.03 5.13
CA SER A 15 -28.83 31.79 4.51
C SER A 15 -29.63 30.99 3.47
N LEU A 16 -29.22 29.76 3.15
CA LEU A 16 -29.82 28.96 2.09
C LEU A 16 -31.11 28.22 2.53
N PRO A 17 -32.15 28.16 1.67
CA PRO A 17 -33.34 27.36 1.92
C PRO A 17 -33.02 25.89 2.20
N PRO A 18 -33.74 25.19 3.10
CA PRO A 18 -33.35 23.87 3.63
C PRO A 18 -33.10 22.79 2.56
N ALA A 19 -33.81 22.84 1.42
CA ALA A 19 -33.58 21.94 0.29
C ALA A 19 -32.28 22.25 -0.48
N ARG A 20 -31.94 23.54 -0.66
CA ARG A 20 -30.66 23.96 -1.24
C ARG A 20 -29.51 23.77 -0.26
N ARG A 21 -29.70 23.94 1.05
CA ARG A 21 -28.69 23.68 2.07
C ARG A 21 -28.23 22.22 2.08
N ARG A 22 -29.13 21.25 1.88
CA ARG A 22 -28.77 19.82 1.74
C ARG A 22 -27.97 19.54 0.47
N ARG A 23 -28.29 20.21 -0.65
CA ARG A 23 -27.57 20.07 -1.92
C ARG A 23 -26.22 20.80 -1.91
N ALA A 24 -26.19 21.98 -1.29
CA ALA A 24 -25.00 22.78 -1.03
C ALA A 24 -24.07 22.05 -0.08
N ARG A 25 -24.52 21.50 1.06
CA ARG A 25 -23.68 20.63 1.92
C ARG A 25 -23.23 19.33 1.25
N ARG A 26 -23.90 18.87 0.19
CA ARG A 26 -23.46 17.72 -0.64
C ARG A 26 -22.52 18.10 -1.78
N LEU A 27 -22.52 19.36 -2.23
CA LEU A 27 -21.67 19.89 -3.31
C LEU A 27 -20.49 20.72 -2.77
N LEU A 28 -20.62 21.27 -1.58
CA LEU A 28 -19.71 22.11 -0.80
C LEU A 28 -19.20 21.36 0.43
N ALA A 29 -18.85 20.09 0.27
CA ALA A 29 -17.83 19.49 1.13
C ALA A 29 -16.51 19.26 0.36
N PRO A 30 -15.94 20.24 -0.40
CA PRO A 30 -14.51 20.35 -0.40
C PRO A 30 -14.16 20.81 1.02
N PHE A 31 -13.40 19.99 1.74
CA PHE A 31 -12.70 20.43 2.94
C PHE A 31 -12.20 21.87 2.76
N ASP A 32 -12.39 22.72 3.78
CA ASP A 32 -11.67 23.98 3.86
C ASP A 32 -10.18 23.70 3.57
N PRO A 33 -9.42 24.57 2.86
CA PRO A 33 -8.03 24.29 2.50
C PRO A 33 -7.19 23.80 3.70
N ASP A 34 -7.46 24.37 4.88
CA ASP A 34 -6.84 24.00 6.16
C ASP A 34 -7.31 22.64 6.70
N GLU A 35 -8.58 22.27 6.52
CA GLU A 35 -9.08 20.93 6.87
C GLU A 35 -8.53 19.84 5.94
N ARG A 36 -8.25 20.19 4.67
CA ARG A 36 -7.66 19.27 3.68
C ARG A 36 -6.18 19.04 3.97
N SER A 37 -5.41 20.09 4.25
CA SER A 37 -4.00 19.97 4.59
C SER A 37 -3.81 19.12 5.85
N THR A 38 -4.62 19.38 6.88
CA THR A 38 -4.65 18.57 8.12
C THR A 38 -4.97 17.10 7.83
N TYR A 39 -5.89 16.82 6.90
CA TYR A 39 -6.23 15.46 6.51
C TYR A 39 -5.10 14.75 5.75
N ILE A 40 -4.44 15.45 4.83
CA ILE A 40 -3.27 14.93 4.11
C ILE A 40 -2.13 14.65 5.09
N ASP A 41 -1.90 15.53 6.06
CA ASP A 41 -0.88 15.36 7.09
C ASP A 41 -1.15 14.15 8.00
N ASP A 42 -2.40 13.93 8.42
CA ASP A 42 -2.79 12.73 9.19
C ASP A 42 -2.57 11.44 8.38
N LEU A 43 -2.93 11.43 7.09
CA LEU A 43 -2.65 10.30 6.20
C LEU A 43 -1.14 10.07 6.02
N ALA A 44 -0.36 11.14 5.81
CA ALA A 44 1.09 11.08 5.66
C ALA A 44 1.79 10.56 6.93
N TYR A 45 1.32 10.96 8.10
CA TYR A 45 1.81 10.46 9.38
C TYR A 45 1.54 8.96 9.55
N ARG A 46 0.32 8.49 9.23
CA ARG A 46 -0.08 7.07 9.37
C ARG A 46 0.57 6.13 8.36
N THR A 47 1.03 6.66 7.24
CA THR A 47 1.70 5.90 6.16
C THR A 47 3.22 6.01 6.24
N SER A 48 3.75 6.81 7.15
CA SER A 48 5.19 6.94 7.37
C SER A 48 5.76 5.64 7.98
N PRO A 49 6.89 5.15 7.45
CA PRO A 49 7.55 3.96 7.99
C PRO A 49 8.09 4.25 9.40
N THR A 50 7.67 3.43 10.38
CA THR A 50 8.15 3.42 11.77
C THR A 50 9.13 2.26 12.01
N PHE A 51 9.80 2.26 13.16
CA PHE A 51 10.68 1.16 13.58
C PHE A 51 9.98 -0.21 13.51
N ASP A 52 8.71 -0.26 13.94
CA ASP A 52 7.88 -1.47 13.88
C ASP A 52 7.77 -2.04 12.46
N PHE A 53 7.67 -1.17 11.43
CA PHE A 53 7.63 -1.62 10.04
C PHE A 53 8.86 -2.45 9.69
N PHE A 54 10.05 -2.02 10.11
CA PHE A 54 11.30 -2.74 9.83
C PHE A 54 11.41 -4.03 10.64
N LEU A 55 11.07 -3.99 11.93
CA LEU A 55 11.11 -5.16 12.80
C LEU A 55 10.17 -6.26 12.30
N PHE A 56 8.90 -5.92 12.02
CA PHE A 56 7.93 -6.88 11.50
C PHE A 56 8.25 -7.31 10.07
N SER A 57 8.89 -6.48 9.25
CA SER A 57 9.40 -6.91 7.93
C SER A 57 10.48 -7.99 8.08
N LEU A 58 11.42 -7.81 9.01
CA LEU A 58 12.46 -8.80 9.26
C LEU A 58 11.86 -10.12 9.81
N VAL A 59 10.97 -10.04 10.80
CA VAL A 59 10.29 -11.21 11.37
C VAL A 59 9.48 -11.94 10.31
N SER A 60 8.68 -11.22 9.52
CA SER A 60 7.90 -11.77 8.42
C SER A 60 8.80 -12.44 7.37
N GLY A 61 9.90 -11.79 6.99
CA GLY A 61 10.88 -12.34 6.06
C GLY A 61 11.49 -13.66 6.54
N ILE A 62 11.88 -13.75 7.82
CA ILE A 62 12.38 -15.00 8.41
C ILE A 62 11.32 -16.11 8.35
N ILE A 63 10.08 -15.82 8.75
CA ILE A 63 8.99 -16.80 8.74
C ILE A 63 8.69 -17.27 7.31
N LEU A 64 8.62 -16.34 6.35
CA LEU A 64 8.41 -16.68 4.94
C LEU A 64 9.54 -17.54 4.39
N SER A 65 10.79 -17.23 4.73
CA SER A 65 11.94 -18.00 4.25
C SER A 65 11.95 -19.41 4.83
N ILE A 66 11.58 -19.57 6.10
CA ILE A 66 11.34 -20.89 6.71
C ILE A 66 10.17 -21.60 6.02
N ALA A 67 9.10 -20.88 5.66
CA ALA A 67 7.97 -21.45 4.94
C ALA A 67 8.38 -22.03 3.57
N LEU A 68 9.31 -21.37 2.87
CA LEU A 68 9.87 -21.85 1.61
C LEU A 68 10.72 -23.13 1.82
N VAL A 69 11.53 -23.18 2.87
CA VAL A 69 12.27 -24.40 3.26
C VAL A 69 11.32 -25.56 3.57
N LEU A 70 10.21 -25.28 4.24
CA LEU A 70 9.20 -26.29 4.59
C LEU A 70 8.25 -26.64 3.42
N ASP A 71 8.35 -25.94 2.30
CA ASP A 71 7.42 -26.00 1.15
C ASP A 71 5.93 -25.94 1.56
N ALA A 72 5.63 -25.17 2.62
CA ALA A 72 4.36 -25.22 3.32
C ALA A 72 3.54 -23.92 3.16
N PRO A 73 2.38 -23.94 2.46
CA PRO A 73 1.62 -22.72 2.19
C PRO A 73 1.02 -22.09 3.46
N ALA A 74 0.76 -22.87 4.51
CA ALA A 74 0.26 -22.36 5.79
C ALA A 74 1.26 -21.41 6.47
N PHE A 75 2.56 -21.70 6.36
CA PHE A 75 3.61 -20.83 6.91
C PHE A 75 3.82 -19.57 6.07
N LEU A 76 3.51 -19.59 4.77
CA LEU A 76 3.48 -18.38 3.94
C LEU A 76 2.39 -17.42 4.41
N LEU A 77 1.20 -17.94 4.70
CA LEU A 77 0.11 -17.13 5.26
C LEU A 77 0.49 -16.57 6.64
N LEU A 78 1.12 -17.39 7.49
CA LEU A 78 1.62 -16.94 8.79
C LEU A 78 2.61 -15.79 8.65
N GLY A 79 3.59 -15.92 7.75
CA GLY A 79 4.56 -14.85 7.48
C GLY A 79 3.89 -13.56 7.04
N ALA A 80 2.93 -13.63 6.12
CA ALA A 80 2.15 -12.47 5.68
C ALA A 80 1.32 -11.84 6.81
N LEU A 81 0.80 -12.64 7.75
CA LEU A 81 0.02 -12.15 8.90
C LEU A 81 0.89 -11.36 9.89
N PHE A 82 2.16 -11.74 10.04
CA PHE A 82 3.15 -11.01 10.84
C PHE A 82 3.74 -9.80 10.11
N ALA A 83 3.45 -9.62 8.82
CA ALA A 83 3.96 -8.49 8.07
C ALA A 83 3.37 -7.17 8.61
N PRO A 84 4.14 -6.07 8.54
CA PRO A 84 3.65 -4.78 8.99
C PRO A 84 2.55 -4.26 8.08
N PHE A 85 1.84 -3.24 8.56
CA PHE A 85 0.96 -2.47 7.70
C PHE A 85 1.76 -1.84 6.55
N MET A 86 1.30 -2.03 5.31
CA MET A 86 1.92 -1.57 4.07
C MET A 86 1.69 -0.06 3.83
N GLY A 87 1.79 0.71 4.91
CA GLY A 87 1.72 2.17 4.94
C GLY A 87 2.62 2.83 3.90
N PRO A 88 3.90 2.44 3.77
CA PRO A 88 4.80 3.04 2.78
C PRO A 88 4.30 2.94 1.33
N VAL A 89 3.63 1.84 0.94
CA VAL A 89 3.07 1.71 -0.43
C VAL A 89 1.95 2.70 -0.66
N MET A 90 1.06 2.87 0.32
CA MET A 90 0.01 3.91 0.26
C MET A 90 0.60 5.32 0.37
N GLY A 91 1.69 5.52 1.11
CA GLY A 91 2.41 6.79 1.18
C GLY A 91 3.05 7.16 -0.15
N ILE A 92 3.61 6.20 -0.89
CA ILE A 92 4.08 6.41 -2.26
C ILE A 92 2.92 6.86 -3.16
N ALA A 93 1.79 6.13 -3.13
CA ALA A 93 0.61 6.48 -3.91
C ALA A 93 -0.01 7.83 -3.53
N LEU A 94 0.01 8.20 -2.25
CA LEU A 94 -0.45 9.52 -1.80
C LEU A 94 0.53 10.62 -2.23
N GLY A 95 1.84 10.36 -2.15
CA GLY A 95 2.87 11.29 -2.62
C GLY A 95 2.79 11.56 -4.12
N THR A 96 2.44 10.57 -4.94
CA THR A 96 2.21 10.78 -6.38
C THR A 96 0.96 11.60 -6.67
N VAL A 97 -0.10 11.42 -5.90
CA VAL A 97 -1.36 12.17 -6.08
C VAL A 97 -1.24 13.61 -5.55
N VAL A 98 -0.65 13.79 -4.37
CA VAL A 98 -0.51 15.11 -3.72
C VAL A 98 0.63 15.93 -4.33
N GLY A 99 1.60 15.30 -4.98
CA GLY A 99 2.76 15.96 -5.61
C GLY A 99 3.91 16.26 -4.63
N SER A 100 3.91 15.68 -3.43
CA SER A 100 4.96 15.91 -2.43
C SER A 100 6.15 14.96 -2.64
N VAL A 101 7.21 15.47 -3.29
CA VAL A 101 8.43 14.71 -3.60
C VAL A 101 9.14 14.23 -2.32
N LYS A 102 9.24 15.08 -1.30
CA LYS A 102 9.90 14.72 -0.02
C LYS A 102 9.21 13.55 0.65
N PHE A 103 7.88 13.55 0.66
CA PHE A 103 7.07 12.48 1.23
C PHE A 103 7.18 11.20 0.40
N PHE A 104 7.08 11.30 -0.93
CA PHE A 104 7.28 10.18 -1.85
C PHE A 104 8.63 9.49 -1.61
N ILE A 105 9.75 10.24 -1.62
CA ILE A 105 11.10 9.68 -1.42
C ILE A 105 11.23 9.04 -0.04
N ARG A 106 10.66 9.63 1.01
CA ARG A 106 10.67 9.05 2.36
C ARG A 106 9.94 7.70 2.40
N SER A 107 8.79 7.59 1.76
CA SER A 107 8.03 6.33 1.68
C SER A 107 8.73 5.29 0.82
N VAL A 108 9.31 5.68 -0.32
CA VAL A 108 10.16 4.78 -1.14
C VAL A 108 11.34 4.27 -0.34
N GLY A 109 12.07 5.15 0.35
CA GLY A 109 13.24 4.78 1.15
C GLY A 109 12.89 3.75 2.24
N GLY A 110 11.82 3.96 2.99
CA GLY A 110 11.38 2.99 3.99
C GLY A 110 10.90 1.68 3.40
N LEU A 111 10.19 1.71 2.26
CA LEU A 111 9.77 0.49 1.57
C LEU A 111 10.98 -0.33 1.10
N VAL A 112 11.98 0.32 0.50
CA VAL A 112 13.21 -0.33 0.02
C VAL A 112 13.97 -0.97 1.18
N VAL A 113 14.12 -0.26 2.31
CA VAL A 113 14.79 -0.85 3.49
C VAL A 113 14.02 -2.06 4.02
N GLY A 114 12.68 -1.99 4.12
CA GLY A 114 11.86 -3.14 4.51
C GLY A 114 12.01 -4.32 3.54
N PHE A 115 12.05 -4.03 2.25
CA PHE A 115 12.27 -5.06 1.23
C PHE A 115 13.66 -5.69 1.32
N LEU A 116 14.71 -4.90 1.57
CA LEU A 116 16.06 -5.43 1.78
C LEU A 116 16.14 -6.35 3.00
N LEU A 117 15.38 -6.08 4.07
CA LEU A 117 15.32 -6.97 5.24
C LEU A 117 14.69 -8.32 4.89
N VAL A 118 13.54 -8.31 4.18
CA VAL A 118 12.87 -9.54 3.74
C VAL A 118 13.76 -10.32 2.77
N PHE A 119 14.30 -9.66 1.75
CA PHE A 119 15.22 -10.24 0.79
C PHE A 119 16.46 -10.84 1.47
N GLY A 120 17.08 -10.09 2.37
CA GLY A 120 18.27 -10.53 3.11
C GLY A 120 17.98 -11.74 3.99
N SER A 121 16.84 -11.78 4.68
CA SER A 121 16.44 -12.96 5.44
C SER A 121 16.24 -14.20 4.55
N GLY A 122 15.65 -14.01 3.37
CA GLY A 122 15.54 -15.04 2.33
C GLY A 122 16.91 -15.55 1.91
N ALA A 123 17.84 -14.66 1.58
CA ALA A 123 19.18 -15.02 1.15
C ALA A 123 19.97 -15.77 2.22
N VAL A 124 19.89 -15.34 3.48
CA VAL A 124 20.56 -16.04 4.59
C VAL A 124 19.99 -17.45 4.77
N VAL A 125 18.66 -17.59 4.76
CA VAL A 125 18.01 -18.90 4.93
C VAL A 125 18.24 -19.80 3.73
N GLY A 126 18.20 -19.27 2.51
CA GLY A 126 18.52 -20.00 1.27
C GLY A 126 19.97 -20.49 1.26
N TYR A 127 20.90 -19.66 1.72
CA TYR A 127 22.29 -20.09 1.88
C TYR A 127 22.43 -21.22 2.91
N LEU A 128 21.73 -21.12 4.05
CA LEU A 128 21.72 -22.19 5.06
C LEU A 128 21.04 -23.48 4.55
N SER A 129 19.98 -23.37 3.75
CA SER A 129 19.24 -24.53 3.23
C SER A 129 20.03 -25.32 2.19
N SER A 130 20.98 -24.68 1.49
CA SER A 130 21.88 -25.36 0.56
C SER A 130 22.70 -26.50 1.22
N TYR A 131 22.89 -26.44 2.54
CA TYR A 131 23.57 -27.49 3.31
C TYR A 131 22.65 -28.60 3.83
N LEU A 132 21.34 -28.39 3.79
CA LEU A 132 20.33 -29.25 4.41
C LEU A 132 19.63 -30.21 3.43
N ASP A 133 20.02 -30.20 2.15
CA ASP A 133 19.41 -31.00 1.06
C ASP A 133 17.87 -30.91 1.06
N VAL A 134 17.38 -29.67 1.12
CA VAL A 134 15.94 -29.38 1.21
C VAL A 134 15.27 -29.68 -0.12
N GLY A 135 14.45 -30.74 -0.16
CA GLY A 135 13.67 -31.11 -1.33
C GLY A 135 12.32 -30.38 -1.40
N GLY A 136 11.99 -29.82 -2.56
CA GLY A 136 10.70 -29.18 -2.83
C GLY A 136 10.76 -27.66 -2.77
N LEU A 137 10.66 -27.01 -3.93
CA LEU A 137 10.63 -25.55 -4.08
C LEU A 137 9.32 -25.09 -4.72
N TYR A 138 8.27 -25.90 -4.63
CA TYR A 138 7.02 -25.67 -5.33
C TYR A 138 6.40 -24.33 -4.92
N GLN A 139 6.35 -24.03 -3.62
CA GLN A 139 5.85 -22.76 -3.10
C GLN A 139 6.74 -21.57 -3.51
N ALA A 140 8.05 -21.75 -3.61
CA ALA A 140 8.96 -20.70 -4.04
C ALA A 140 8.72 -20.32 -5.52
N TYR A 141 8.61 -21.33 -6.40
CA TYR A 141 8.30 -21.12 -7.81
C TYR A 141 6.88 -20.55 -8.01
N LEU A 142 5.88 -21.04 -7.28
CA LEU A 142 4.54 -20.45 -7.32
C LEU A 142 4.53 -18.99 -6.89
N GLY A 143 5.30 -18.66 -5.85
CA GLY A 143 5.45 -17.30 -5.35
C GLY A 143 6.14 -16.36 -6.34
N ALA A 144 7.03 -16.89 -7.17
CA ALA A 144 7.79 -16.17 -8.20
C ALA A 144 7.12 -16.18 -9.60
N GLN A 145 5.87 -16.63 -9.71
CA GLN A 145 5.12 -16.64 -10.96
C GLN A 145 3.96 -15.62 -10.97
N LEU A 146 3.71 -15.04 -12.13
CA LEU A 146 2.53 -14.21 -12.35
C LEU A 146 1.29 -15.10 -12.47
N ASN A 147 0.32 -14.87 -11.59
CA ASN A 147 -0.94 -15.59 -11.57
C ASN A 147 -2.10 -14.58 -11.58
N TRP A 148 -3.11 -14.84 -12.41
CA TRP A 148 -4.32 -14.02 -12.48
C TRP A 148 -5.07 -13.93 -11.15
N ALA A 149 -5.07 -15.01 -10.36
CA ALA A 149 -5.66 -15.01 -9.02
C ALA A 149 -4.92 -14.03 -8.08
N ASN A 150 -3.59 -14.03 -8.12
CA ASN A 150 -2.76 -13.07 -7.36
C ASN A 150 -3.01 -11.65 -7.86
N PHE A 151 -3.12 -11.45 -9.18
CA PHE A 151 -3.44 -10.13 -9.73
C PHE A 151 -4.82 -9.63 -9.27
N LEU A 152 -5.85 -10.48 -9.26
CA LEU A 152 -7.17 -10.08 -8.75
C LEU A 152 -7.14 -9.76 -7.25
N LEU A 153 -6.43 -10.57 -6.45
CA LEU A 153 -6.20 -10.28 -5.03
C LEU A 153 -5.51 -8.92 -4.84
N LEU A 154 -4.61 -8.53 -5.76
CA LEU A 154 -3.86 -7.28 -5.71
C LEU A 154 -4.81 -6.10 -5.91
N VAL A 155 -5.66 -6.19 -6.92
CA VAL A 155 -6.68 -5.18 -7.19
C VAL A 155 -7.61 -5.02 -5.98
N VAL A 156 -8.12 -6.14 -5.45
CA VAL A 156 -9.06 -6.11 -4.31
C VAL A 156 -8.42 -5.50 -3.07
N THR A 157 -7.23 -5.95 -2.70
CA THR A 157 -6.55 -5.49 -1.48
C THR A 157 -6.07 -4.03 -1.62
N SER A 158 -5.57 -3.62 -2.78
CA SER A 158 -5.22 -2.22 -3.08
C SER A 158 -6.38 -1.26 -2.95
N LEU A 159 -7.51 -1.59 -3.56
CA LEU A 159 -8.71 -0.75 -3.49
C LEU A 159 -9.30 -0.72 -2.08
N ILE A 160 -9.42 -1.87 -1.40
CA ILE A 160 -9.98 -1.92 -0.03
C ILE A 160 -9.07 -1.17 0.95
N ALA A 161 -7.75 -1.44 0.95
CA ALA A 161 -6.83 -0.79 1.87
C ALA A 161 -6.87 0.74 1.69
N THR A 162 -6.81 1.20 0.45
CA THR A 162 -6.83 2.64 0.12
C THR A 162 -8.17 3.28 0.50
N ALA A 163 -9.30 2.69 0.09
CA ALA A 163 -10.61 3.24 0.37
C ALA A 163 -10.93 3.22 1.88
N ALA A 164 -10.55 2.15 2.58
CA ALA A 164 -10.71 2.05 4.01
C ALA A 164 -9.87 3.09 4.74
N LEU A 165 -8.58 3.20 4.39
CA LEU A 165 -7.65 4.16 4.99
C LEU A 165 -8.14 5.61 4.79
N ALA A 166 -8.51 5.97 3.57
CA ALA A 166 -9.02 7.30 3.25
C ALA A 166 -10.30 7.63 4.04
N ASN A 167 -11.19 6.66 4.26
CA ASN A 167 -12.45 6.89 4.97
C ASN A 167 -12.36 6.73 6.50
N THR A 168 -11.18 6.42 7.07
CA THR A 168 -11.05 6.20 8.53
C THR A 168 -11.41 7.41 9.38
N ARG A 169 -11.20 8.65 8.89
CA ARG A 169 -11.60 9.88 9.61
C ARG A 169 -13.11 9.95 9.85
N HIS A 170 -13.92 9.48 8.90
CA HIS A 170 -15.38 9.46 8.99
C HIS A 170 -15.92 8.17 9.62
N ARG A 171 -15.20 7.05 9.44
CA ARG A 171 -15.58 5.73 9.93
C ARG A 171 -14.36 5.03 10.54
N PRO A 172 -14.05 5.28 11.82
CA PRO A 172 -12.87 4.69 12.49
C PRO A 172 -12.83 3.16 12.42
N GLY A 173 -14.00 2.51 12.39
CA GLY A 173 -14.13 1.06 12.27
C GLY A 173 -13.58 0.46 10.96
N LEU A 174 -13.31 1.27 9.92
CA LEU A 174 -12.71 0.78 8.67
C LEU A 174 -11.21 0.51 8.78
N MET A 175 -10.55 0.95 9.86
CA MET A 175 -9.12 0.70 10.05
C MET A 175 -8.80 -0.81 10.13
N SER A 176 -9.72 -1.62 10.67
CA SER A 176 -9.56 -3.08 10.68
C SER A 176 -9.55 -3.66 9.27
N ALA A 177 -10.48 -3.22 8.40
CA ALA A 177 -10.52 -3.62 6.99
C ALA A 177 -9.24 -3.20 6.24
N ALA A 178 -8.71 -2.00 6.51
CA ALA A 178 -7.45 -1.56 5.93
C ALA A 178 -6.28 -2.47 6.34
N ARG A 179 -6.20 -2.86 7.61
CA ARG A 179 -5.17 -3.79 8.12
C ARG A 179 -5.30 -5.18 7.50
N VAL A 180 -6.51 -5.72 7.39
CA VAL A 180 -6.74 -7.04 6.75
C VAL A 180 -6.35 -7.01 5.26
N ALA A 181 -6.76 -5.97 4.54
CA ALA A 181 -6.37 -5.81 3.14
C ALA A 181 -4.84 -5.66 2.97
N SER A 182 -4.19 -4.97 3.91
CA SER A 182 -2.73 -4.85 3.95
C SER A 182 -2.00 -6.19 4.10
N VAL A 183 -2.59 -7.19 4.76
CA VAL A 183 -2.00 -8.55 4.84
C VAL A 183 -1.93 -9.18 3.45
N GLY A 184 -2.98 -9.01 2.65
CA GLY A 184 -3.00 -9.52 1.27
C GLY A 184 -1.99 -8.81 0.37
N MET A 185 -1.81 -7.49 0.52
CA MET A 185 -0.71 -6.77 -0.15
C MET A 185 0.66 -7.30 0.29
N ALA A 186 0.85 -7.48 1.59
CA ALA A 186 2.11 -7.95 2.14
C ALA A 186 2.49 -9.33 1.61
N TYR A 187 1.51 -10.24 1.53
CA TYR A 187 1.68 -11.56 0.90
C TYR A 187 2.23 -11.42 -0.53
N GLN A 188 1.65 -10.53 -1.34
CA GLN A 188 2.03 -10.34 -2.74
C GLN A 188 3.39 -9.71 -2.96
N PHE A 189 3.90 -8.95 -1.99
CA PHE A 189 5.22 -8.36 -2.08
C PHE A 189 6.27 -9.25 -1.45
N PHE A 190 6.01 -9.71 -0.23
CA PHE A 190 7.02 -10.38 0.57
C PHE A 190 7.25 -11.82 0.13
N VAL A 191 6.24 -12.53 -0.41
CA VAL A 191 6.44 -13.89 -0.92
C VAL A 191 7.40 -13.93 -2.12
N PRO A 192 7.16 -13.21 -3.23
CA PRO A 192 8.11 -13.20 -4.36
C PRO A 192 9.48 -12.62 -3.96
N LEU A 193 9.51 -11.69 -3.00
CA LEU A 193 10.76 -11.10 -2.52
C LEU A 193 11.59 -12.05 -1.64
N ALA A 194 10.93 -12.78 -0.74
CA ALA A 194 11.56 -13.84 0.04
C ALA A 194 12.02 -14.98 -0.87
N ALA A 195 11.22 -15.35 -1.88
CA ALA A 195 11.60 -16.33 -2.89
C ALA A 195 12.82 -15.86 -3.71
N ALA A 196 12.87 -14.59 -4.11
CA ALA A 196 14.02 -14.03 -4.80
C ALA A 196 15.30 -14.07 -3.95
N GLY A 197 15.20 -13.66 -2.68
CA GLY A 197 16.30 -13.74 -1.73
C GLY A 197 16.75 -15.17 -1.52
N PHE A 198 15.81 -16.07 -1.24
CA PHE A 198 16.06 -17.49 -1.06
C PHE A 198 16.76 -18.10 -2.27
N GLY A 199 16.28 -17.83 -3.49
CA GLY A 199 16.89 -18.33 -4.72
C GLY A 199 18.33 -17.85 -4.90
N LEU A 200 18.61 -16.58 -4.57
CA LEU A 200 19.98 -16.06 -4.59
C LEU A 200 20.88 -16.80 -3.57
N GLY A 201 20.38 -17.03 -2.36
CA GLY A 201 21.13 -17.70 -1.29
C GLY A 201 21.39 -19.18 -1.55
N ALA A 202 20.37 -19.89 -2.03
CA ALA A 202 20.41 -21.32 -2.32
C ALA A 202 21.15 -21.66 -3.62
N GLY A 203 21.41 -20.65 -4.48
CA GLY A 203 22.00 -20.86 -5.81
C GLY A 203 21.02 -21.43 -6.83
N GLU A 204 19.71 -21.30 -6.58
CA GLU A 204 18.66 -21.78 -7.47
C GLU A 204 18.50 -20.84 -8.68
N PRO A 205 18.76 -21.33 -9.91
CA PRO A 205 18.70 -20.50 -11.09
C PRO A 205 17.27 -20.03 -11.39
N HIS A 206 17.13 -18.84 -11.99
CA HIS A 206 15.86 -18.19 -12.35
C HIS A 206 14.99 -17.70 -11.18
N LEU A 207 15.03 -18.32 -10.01
CA LEU A 207 14.18 -17.94 -8.88
C LEU A 207 14.46 -16.51 -8.36
N PHE A 208 15.74 -16.11 -8.32
CA PHE A 208 16.14 -14.73 -7.98
C PHE A 208 15.54 -13.67 -8.93
N PRO A 209 15.83 -13.70 -10.25
CA PRO A 209 15.31 -12.69 -11.16
C PRO A 209 13.79 -12.75 -11.30
N ASP A 210 13.18 -13.94 -11.32
CA ASP A 210 11.73 -14.10 -11.49
C ASP A 210 10.96 -13.47 -10.31
N GLY A 211 11.40 -13.72 -9.07
CA GLY A 211 10.78 -13.12 -7.89
C GLY A 211 10.90 -11.59 -7.87
N LEU A 212 12.02 -11.02 -8.32
CA LEU A 212 12.17 -9.56 -8.43
C LEU A 212 11.27 -8.95 -9.51
N VAL A 213 11.13 -9.61 -10.66
CA VAL A 213 10.22 -9.17 -11.73
C VAL A 213 8.78 -9.20 -11.23
N VAL A 214 8.36 -10.26 -10.56
CA VAL A 214 7.03 -10.38 -9.99
C VAL A 214 6.78 -9.28 -8.95
N LEU A 215 7.72 -9.03 -8.04
CA LEU A 215 7.63 -7.94 -7.08
C LEU A 215 7.45 -6.58 -7.79
N ALA A 216 8.26 -6.29 -8.81
CA ALA A 216 8.21 -5.02 -9.54
C ALA A 216 6.86 -4.81 -10.23
N VAL A 217 6.31 -5.87 -10.84
CA VAL A 217 4.96 -5.85 -11.44
C VAL A 217 3.91 -5.57 -10.38
N HIS A 218 3.90 -6.33 -9.28
CA HIS A 218 2.92 -6.15 -8.19
C HIS A 218 3.01 -4.75 -7.56
N LEU A 219 4.22 -4.24 -7.34
CA LEU A 219 4.43 -2.92 -6.75
C LEU A 219 3.88 -1.82 -7.67
N THR A 220 4.22 -1.87 -8.96
CA THR A 220 3.79 -0.88 -9.96
C THR A 220 2.27 -0.82 -10.06
N TRP A 221 1.62 -1.98 -10.20
CA TRP A 221 0.16 -2.05 -10.28
C TRP A 221 -0.52 -1.63 -8.98
N THR A 222 0.02 -2.01 -7.82
CA THR A 222 -0.55 -1.57 -6.54
C THR A 222 -0.48 -0.06 -6.39
N ILE A 223 0.66 0.57 -6.69
CA ILE A 223 0.79 2.03 -6.64
C ILE A 223 -0.20 2.70 -7.60
N LEU A 224 -0.39 2.14 -8.80
CA LEU A 224 -1.36 2.62 -9.78
C LEU A 224 -2.80 2.53 -9.26
N PHE A 225 -3.23 1.39 -8.70
CA PHE A 225 -4.58 1.24 -8.17
C PHE A 225 -4.83 2.10 -6.92
N CYS A 226 -3.86 2.17 -6.00
CA CYS A 226 -3.93 3.04 -4.84
C CYS A 226 -4.02 4.52 -5.25
N SER A 227 -3.19 4.98 -6.18
CA SER A 227 -3.22 6.37 -6.66
C SER A 227 -4.52 6.70 -7.39
N MET A 228 -5.01 5.80 -8.25
CA MET A 228 -6.31 5.95 -8.91
C MET A 228 -7.46 6.03 -7.89
N ALA A 229 -7.48 5.17 -6.88
CA ALA A 229 -8.48 5.19 -5.82
C ALA A 229 -8.43 6.50 -5.01
N LEU A 230 -7.25 6.97 -4.62
CA LEU A 230 -7.08 8.26 -3.93
C LEU A 230 -7.54 9.44 -4.78
N ALA A 231 -7.23 9.43 -6.09
CA ALA A 231 -7.63 10.48 -7.02
C ALA A 231 -9.15 10.53 -7.22
N VAL A 232 -9.83 9.37 -7.23
CA VAL A 232 -11.30 9.27 -7.29
C VAL A 232 -11.94 9.73 -5.98
N LEU A 233 -11.34 9.42 -4.84
CA LEU A 233 -11.84 9.80 -3.51
C LEU A 233 -11.63 11.29 -3.16
N GLY A 234 -11.10 12.09 -4.07
CA GLY A 234 -11.03 13.55 -3.91
C GLY A 234 -9.78 14.06 -3.19
N CYS A 235 -8.75 13.22 -3.00
CA CYS A 235 -7.43 13.66 -2.57
C CYS A 235 -6.67 14.37 -3.72
N ARG A 236 -7.33 15.22 -4.51
CA ARG A 236 -6.71 15.89 -5.65
C ARG A 236 -5.83 17.07 -5.20
N PRO A 237 -4.65 17.28 -5.83
CA PRO A 237 -3.80 18.43 -5.55
C PRO A 237 -4.49 19.72 -6.02
N LEU A 238 -4.34 20.80 -5.24
CA LEU A 238 -4.91 22.12 -5.56
C LEU A 238 -4.12 22.85 -6.67
N THR A 239 -2.89 22.41 -6.96
CA THR A 239 -1.97 23.02 -7.95
C THR A 239 -1.10 21.94 -8.60
N LEU A 240 -0.69 22.17 -9.86
CA LEU A 240 0.22 21.30 -10.62
C LEU A 240 1.63 21.16 -10.02
N PHE A 241 1.93 21.84 -8.90
CA PHE A 241 3.25 21.91 -8.28
C PHE A 241 3.29 21.59 -6.77
N GLY A 242 2.21 21.05 -6.18
CA GLY A 242 2.20 20.70 -4.75
C GLY A 242 2.09 21.93 -3.83
N TYR A 243 2.02 21.64 -2.52
CA TYR A 243 1.87 22.61 -1.43
C TYR A 243 3.07 23.55 -1.29
#